data_AF-A0A9E5WWK3-F1
#
_entry.id   AF-A0A9E5WWK3-F1
#
_cell.length_a   1.000
_cell.length_b   1.000
_cell.length_c   1.000
_cell.angle_alpha   90.00
_cell.angle_beta   90.00
_cell.angle_gamma   90.00
#
_symmetry.space_group_name_H-M   'P 1'
#
loop_
_entity.id
_entity.type
_entity.pdbx_description
1 polymer ?
#
loop_
_entity_poly.entity_id
_entity_poly.type
_entity_poly.pdbx_seq_one_letter_code
_entity_poly.pdbx_strand_id
1 'polypeptide(L)'
;MASKDEGSSEVKIPSVTCGTHGEQPQTFVCVHIIESMKTGEPKGFWWSRGEDGVWDAVCDACNALSQGAFDALGPDNIGIICLGCFEDAAALNEIELE
;
A
#
# COMPACT_ATOMS: atom_id res chain seq x y z
N MET A 1 13.13 43.31 0.39
CA MET A 1 12.39 42.54 1.41
C MET A 1 12.00 41.23 0.76
N ALA A 2 12.34 40.12 1.40
CA ALA A 2 12.34 38.79 0.82
C ALA A 2 10.93 38.27 0.54
N SER A 3 10.67 37.86 -0.69
CA SER A 3 9.65 36.85 -0.99
C SER A 3 10.39 35.52 -1.00
N LYS A 4 10.29 34.80 0.10
CA LYS A 4 10.71 33.41 0.19
C LYS A 4 9.60 32.58 -0.45
N ASP A 5 9.78 32.21 -1.72
CA ASP A 5 9.13 31.05 -2.31
C ASP A 5 9.69 29.82 -1.59
N GLU A 6 9.06 29.42 -0.48
CA GLU A 6 9.32 28.14 0.16
C GLU A 6 8.48 27.10 -0.58
N GLY A 7 9.01 26.65 -1.72
CA GLY A 7 8.46 25.54 -2.49
C GLY A 7 8.55 24.26 -1.66
N SER A 8 7.50 23.98 -0.89
CA SER A 8 7.22 22.64 -0.38
C SER A 8 6.98 21.76 -1.60
N SER A 9 7.94 20.90 -1.92
CA SER A 9 7.80 19.93 -3.00
C SER A 9 6.77 18.89 -2.58
N GLU A 10 5.49 19.19 -2.80
CA GLU A 10 4.41 18.21 -2.64
C GLU A 10 4.65 17.07 -3.62
N VAL A 11 5.05 15.90 -3.10
CA VAL A 11 5.20 14.70 -3.90
C VAL A 11 3.80 14.26 -4.34
N LYS A 12 3.52 14.36 -5.64
CA LYS A 12 2.25 13.95 -6.22
C LYS A 12 2.25 12.43 -6.44
N ILE A 13 1.54 11.70 -5.59
CA ILE A 13 1.32 10.26 -5.75
C ILE A 13 0.36 10.02 -6.92
N PRO A 14 0.66 9.11 -7.87
CA PRO A 14 -0.28 8.75 -8.92
C PRO A 14 -1.59 8.19 -8.36
N SER A 15 -2.72 8.48 -9.01
CA SER A 15 -4.04 7.98 -8.64
C SER A 15 -4.43 6.74 -9.45
N VAL A 16 -5.32 5.93 -8.89
CA VAL A 16 -6.01 4.83 -9.58
C VAL A 16 -7.52 4.97 -9.38
N THR A 17 -8.30 4.57 -10.39
CA THR A 17 -9.77 4.55 -10.30
C THR A 17 -10.24 3.20 -9.76
N CYS A 18 -10.83 3.22 -8.57
CA CYS A 18 -11.45 2.06 -7.93
C CYS A 18 -12.97 2.09 -8.10
N GLY A 19 -13.57 0.92 -8.38
CA GLY A 19 -15.03 0.78 -8.47
C GLY A 19 -15.76 1.01 -7.14
N THR A 20 -15.06 0.88 -6.00
CA THR A 20 -15.63 1.04 -4.64
C THR A 20 -15.36 2.43 -4.07
N HIS A 21 -14.13 2.94 -4.19
CA HIS A 21 -13.68 4.18 -3.53
C HIS A 21 -13.48 5.37 -4.47
N GLY A 22 -13.72 5.20 -5.77
CA GLY A 22 -13.47 6.23 -6.78
C GLY A 22 -11.97 6.44 -7.05
N GLU A 23 -11.61 7.66 -7.46
CA GLU A 23 -10.22 8.04 -7.68
C GLU A 23 -9.51 8.31 -6.35
N GLN A 24 -8.43 7.57 -6.08
CA GLN A 24 -7.64 7.68 -4.85
C GLN A 24 -6.15 7.50 -5.19
N PRO A 25 -5.21 7.94 -4.33
CA PRO A 25 -3.80 7.62 -4.46
C PRO A 25 -3.59 6.10 -4.60
N GLN A 26 -2.64 5.70 -5.43
CA GLN A 26 -2.25 4.31 -5.57
C GLN A 26 -1.39 3.85 -4.39
N THR A 27 -1.52 2.58 -4.05
CA THR A 27 -0.69 1.88 -3.05
C THR A 27 -0.26 0.54 -3.62
N PHE A 28 0.70 -0.12 -2.95
CA PHE A 28 1.25 -1.39 -3.39
C PHE A 28 1.08 -2.47 -2.33
N VAL A 29 0.53 -3.63 -2.70
CA VAL A 29 0.38 -4.74 -1.75
C VAL A 29 0.79 -6.05 -2.38
N CYS A 30 1.19 -7.05 -1.59
CA CYS A 30 1.35 -8.38 -2.16
C CYS A 30 -0.01 -8.96 -2.60
N VAL A 31 -0.03 -9.81 -3.63
CA VAL A 31 -1.27 -10.41 -4.16
C VAL A 31 -2.04 -11.23 -3.11
N HIS A 32 -1.38 -11.68 -2.04
CA HIS A 32 -2.03 -12.37 -0.93
C HIS A 32 -2.99 -11.47 -0.15
N ILE A 33 -2.70 -10.18 -0.01
CA ILE A 33 -3.60 -9.20 0.61
C ILE A 33 -4.83 -8.96 -0.29
N ILE A 34 -4.62 -8.91 -1.61
CA ILE A 34 -5.72 -8.82 -2.57
C ILE A 34 -6.62 -10.05 -2.47
N GLU A 35 -6.04 -11.22 -2.30
CA GLU A 35 -6.80 -12.45 -2.11
C GLU A 35 -7.54 -12.46 -0.76
N SER A 36 -6.93 -11.98 0.34
CA SER A 36 -7.62 -11.88 1.64
C SER A 36 -8.84 -10.98 1.59
N MET A 37 -8.82 -9.90 0.82
CA MET A 37 -9.99 -9.04 0.63
C MET A 37 -11.15 -9.75 -0.08
N LYS A 38 -10.86 -10.73 -0.95
CA LYS A 38 -11.90 -11.52 -1.63
C LYS A 38 -12.47 -12.62 -0.75
N THR A 39 -11.61 -13.28 0.03
CA THR A 39 -12.02 -14.39 0.90
C THR A 39 -12.58 -13.93 2.24
N GLY A 40 -12.23 -12.72 2.67
CA GLY A 40 -12.51 -12.21 4.01
C GLY A 40 -11.64 -12.83 5.09
N GLU A 41 -10.56 -13.53 4.73
CA GLU A 41 -9.65 -14.20 5.67
C GLU A 41 -8.40 -13.35 5.90
N PRO A 42 -8.15 -12.83 7.13
CA PRO A 42 -6.96 -12.04 7.44
C PRO A 42 -5.67 -12.84 7.21
N LYS A 43 -4.62 -12.16 6.71
CA LYS A 43 -3.29 -12.77 6.42
C LYS A 43 -2.12 -11.99 7.04
N GLY A 44 -2.42 -11.06 7.93
CA GLY A 44 -1.47 -10.06 8.41
C GLY A 44 -1.31 -8.89 7.44
N PHE A 45 -0.83 -7.77 7.97
CA PHE A 45 -0.72 -6.52 7.23
C PHE A 45 0.46 -5.69 7.75
N TRP A 46 1.66 -6.01 7.27
CA TRP A 46 2.88 -5.28 7.58
C TRP A 46 3.02 -4.16 6.58
N TRP A 47 2.88 -2.92 7.06
CA TRP A 47 2.80 -1.75 6.20
C TRP A 47 3.98 -0.81 6.39
N SER A 48 4.24 -0.01 5.35
CA SER A 48 5.14 1.13 5.43
C SER A 48 4.59 2.30 4.62
N ARG A 49 5.11 3.49 4.91
CA ARG A 49 4.86 4.70 4.13
C ARG A 49 6.19 5.32 3.74
N GLY A 50 6.48 5.36 2.44
CA GLY A 50 7.69 5.96 1.90
C GLY A 50 7.77 7.47 2.15
N GLU A 51 8.97 8.04 2.03
CA GLU A 51 9.18 9.50 2.07
C GLU A 51 8.45 10.23 0.93
N ASP A 52 8.15 9.51 -0.16
CA ASP A 52 7.30 9.95 -1.27
C ASP A 52 5.80 9.91 -0.94
N GLY A 53 5.45 9.48 0.27
CA GLY A 53 4.08 9.36 0.77
C GLY A 53 3.33 8.11 0.28
N VAL A 54 3.97 7.26 -0.54
CA VAL A 54 3.37 6.04 -1.08
C VAL A 54 3.26 4.99 0.03
N TRP A 55 2.09 4.37 0.12
CA TRP A 55 1.85 3.26 1.04
C TRP A 55 2.15 1.93 0.37
N ASP A 56 2.78 1.03 1.13
CA ASP A 56 2.88 -0.37 0.78
C ASP A 56 2.57 -1.30 1.96
N ALA A 57 2.18 -2.53 1.65
CA ALA A 57 2.01 -3.57 2.66
C ALA A 57 2.24 -4.98 2.13
N VAL A 58 2.68 -5.86 3.02
CA VAL A 58 2.84 -7.29 2.75
C VAL A 58 2.18 -8.12 3.85
N CYS A 59 1.70 -9.31 3.50
CA CYS A 59 1.14 -10.25 4.47
C CYS A 59 2.23 -10.85 5.39
N ASP A 60 1.83 -11.53 6.47
CA ASP A 60 2.76 -12.17 7.42
C ASP A 60 3.76 -13.11 6.72
N ALA A 61 3.25 -13.91 5.78
CA ALA A 61 4.08 -14.87 5.06
C ALA A 61 5.15 -14.20 4.20
N CYS A 62 4.83 -13.06 3.58
CA CYS A 62 5.79 -12.27 2.80
C CYS A 62 6.78 -11.54 3.71
N ASN A 63 6.32 -10.97 4.82
CA ASN A 63 7.18 -10.29 5.80
C ASN A 63 8.19 -11.23 6.47
N ALA A 64 7.84 -12.50 6.62
CA ALA A 64 8.73 -13.52 7.21
C ALA A 64 9.86 -13.98 6.26
N LEU A 65 9.83 -13.58 4.98
CA LEU A 65 10.88 -13.93 4.02
C LEU A 65 12.13 -13.09 4.24
N SER A 66 13.29 -13.65 3.86
CA SER A 66 14.46 -12.81 3.63
C SER A 66 14.23 -11.93 2.40
N GLN A 67 14.91 -10.78 2.32
CA GLN A 67 14.80 -9.86 1.18
C GLN A 67 15.02 -10.59 -0.15
N GLY A 68 16.07 -11.40 -0.28
CA GLY A 68 16.35 -12.13 -1.53
C GLY A 68 15.29 -13.18 -1.90
N ALA A 69 14.61 -13.78 -0.91
CA ALA A 69 13.50 -14.69 -1.19
C ALA A 69 12.22 -13.93 -1.58
N PHE A 70 11.98 -12.78 -0.98
CA PHE A 70 10.89 -11.88 -1.38
C PHE A 70 11.10 -11.35 -2.81
N ASP A 71 12.30 -10.88 -3.13
CA ASP A 71 12.67 -10.40 -4.47
C ASP A 71 12.49 -11.49 -5.54
N ALA A 72 12.78 -12.75 -5.19
CA ALA A 72 12.62 -13.90 -6.08
C ALA A 72 11.15 -14.20 -6.44
N LEU A 73 10.17 -13.69 -5.68
CA LEU A 73 8.75 -13.76 -6.05
C LEU A 73 8.43 -12.91 -7.29
N GLY A 74 9.26 -11.89 -7.56
CA GLY A 74 9.13 -11.02 -8.71
C GLY A 74 7.99 -10.00 -8.62
N PRO A 75 7.89 -9.11 -9.63
CA PRO A 75 6.93 -8.00 -9.63
C PRO A 75 5.47 -8.48 -9.69
N ASP A 76 5.20 -9.65 -10.25
CA ASP A 76 3.84 -10.21 -10.36
C ASP A 76 3.24 -10.56 -8.98
N ASN A 77 4.06 -10.65 -7.93
CA ASN A 77 3.60 -10.81 -6.56
C ASN A 77 3.09 -9.48 -5.95
N ILE A 78 3.29 -8.34 -6.61
CA ILE A 78 2.84 -7.03 -6.16
C ILE A 78 1.66 -6.57 -7.02
N GLY A 79 0.56 -6.20 -6.36
CA GLY A 79 -0.59 -5.58 -6.97
C GLY A 79 -0.74 -4.13 -6.57
N ILE A 80 -1.41 -3.36 -7.41
CA ILE A 80 -1.76 -1.96 -7.15
C ILE A 80 -3.21 -1.92 -6.68
N ILE A 81 -3.46 -1.26 -5.55
CA ILE A 81 -4.80 -0.96 -5.07
C ILE A 81 -4.92 0.53 -4.76
N CYS A 82 -6.14 1.01 -4.58
CA CYS A 82 -6.39 2.38 -4.19
C CYS A 82 -6.24 2.53 -2.66
N LEU A 83 -5.95 3.74 -2.16
CA LEU A 83 -5.78 3.99 -0.72
C LEU A 83 -6.96 3.50 0.13
N GLY A 84 -8.20 3.71 -0.31
CA GLY A 84 -9.37 3.18 0.43
C GLY A 84 -9.39 1.63 0.53
N CYS A 85 -8.96 0.91 -0.52
CA CYS A 85 -8.86 -0.56 -0.43
C CYS A 85 -7.70 -0.99 0.47
N PHE A 86 -6.65 -0.16 0.56
CA PHE A 86 -5.55 -0.40 1.49
C PHE A 86 -6.01 -0.25 2.94
N GLU A 87 -6.80 0.78 3.24
CA GLU A 87 -7.44 0.99 4.54
C GLU A 87 -8.41 -0.16 4.89
N ASP A 88 -9.25 -0.60 3.94
CA ASP A 88 -10.12 -1.77 4.13
C ASP A 88 -9.33 -3.05 4.44
N ALA A 89 -8.21 -3.26 3.74
CA ALA A 89 -7.33 -4.40 3.98
C ALA A 89 -6.65 -4.33 5.36
N ALA A 90 -6.24 -3.15 5.80
CA ALA A 90 -5.72 -2.94 7.15
C ALA A 90 -6.80 -3.24 8.21
N ALA A 91 -8.01 -2.71 8.01
CA ALA A 91 -9.15 -2.92 8.90
C ALA A 91 -9.57 -4.40 9.00
N LEU A 92 -9.50 -5.16 7.89
CA LEU A 92 -9.71 -6.61 7.90
C LEU A 92 -8.74 -7.34 8.84
N ASN A 93 -7.54 -6.80 9.03
CA ASN A 93 -6.52 -7.33 9.95
C ASN A 93 -6.51 -6.60 11.31
N GLU A 94 -7.57 -5.83 11.62
CA GLU A 94 -7.71 -5.06 12.87
C GLU A 94 -6.57 -4.04 13.10
N ILE A 95 -6.03 -3.47 12.01
CA ILE A 95 -4.96 -2.46 12.06
C ILE A 95 -5.53 -1.07 11.77
N GLU A 96 -5.16 -0.11 12.62
CA GLU A 96 -5.34 1.34 12.37
C GLU A 96 -4.06 1.91 11.75
N LEU A 97 -4.21 2.70 10.69
CA LEU A 97 -3.09 3.36 10.00
C LEU A 97 -2.89 4.77 10.59
N GLU A 98 -1.65 5.10 10.97
CA GLU A 98 -1.27 6.40 11.55
C GLU A 98 -0.48 7.28 10.57
#